data_AF-A0A2P8KC10-F1
#
_entry.id   AF-A0A2P8KC10-F1
#
_cell.length_a   1.000
_cell.length_b   1.000
_cell.length_c   1.000
_cell.angle_alpha   90.00
_cell.angle_beta   90.00
_cell.angle_gamma   90.00
#
_symmetry.space_group_name_H-M   'P 1'
#
loop_
_entity.id
_entity.type
_entity.pdbx_description
1 polymer ?
#
loop_
_entity_poly.entity_id
_entity_poly.type
_entity_poly.pdbx_seq_one_letter_code
_entity_poly.pdbx_strand_id
1 'polypeptide(L)'
;MEDPAVTFAQRFIGAETLPSRMSELDVQQFFSLSKDDICALCERFRDDRRVAAAIQLLFLRASGRPMDRFATVPKVLLRSVCEALGSPSVSIASLRSLYERRQTLYEHQAWARMYLGLGDLDEVQLQKLEQVLAVAALEAAHPDDLVRTARIWLYGRRIIIPGSRRIAEWARKAFDATEAAMAATIEAAIGKAALRQAIDWAYAPSPATSGSHLEWLKTPPQRNAPSTTVETLEKIRGLKTLGVHNWALDSIALSKQQAYAAHVLMRRPSMTARIEQRRQTVEVVCFLHG
;
A
#
# COMPACT_ATOMS: atom_id res chain seq x y z
N MET A 1 13.03 12.56 -7.63
CA MET A 1 12.53 13.73 -6.85
C MET A 1 11.10 13.95 -7.31
N GLU A 2 10.13 13.32 -6.64
CA GLU A 2 8.71 13.47 -6.98
C GLU A 2 8.23 14.85 -6.54
N ASP A 3 7.43 15.50 -7.38
CA ASP A 3 6.83 16.81 -7.10
C ASP A 3 5.88 16.69 -5.88
N PRO A 4 6.06 17.48 -4.81
CA PRO A 4 5.23 17.40 -3.60
C PRO A 4 3.73 17.59 -3.88
N ALA A 5 3.35 18.27 -4.97
CA ALA A 5 1.96 18.37 -5.42
C ALA A 5 1.40 17.02 -5.92
N VAL A 6 2.25 16.20 -6.56
CA VAL A 6 1.91 14.85 -7.05
C VAL A 6 1.80 13.88 -5.88
N THR A 7 2.68 13.97 -4.88
CA THR A 7 2.65 13.12 -3.68
C THR A 7 1.41 13.37 -2.82
N PHE A 8 0.92 14.62 -2.75
CA PHE A 8 -0.30 14.93 -2.01
C PHE A 8 -1.58 14.60 -2.80
N ALA A 9 -1.59 14.76 -4.13
CA ALA A 9 -2.69 14.29 -4.99
C ALA A 9 -2.96 12.78 -4.81
N GLN A 10 -1.90 12.00 -4.63
CA GLN A 10 -2.00 10.55 -4.37
C GLN A 10 -2.76 10.19 -3.09
N ARG A 11 -2.88 11.12 -2.12
CA ARG A 11 -3.57 10.87 -0.85
C ARG A 11 -5.05 10.50 -1.03
N PHE A 12 -5.71 11.09 -2.02
CA PHE A 12 -7.14 10.85 -2.25
C PHE A 12 -7.39 9.67 -3.18
N ILE A 13 -6.38 9.21 -3.93
CA ILE A 13 -6.53 8.11 -4.89
C ILE A 13 -6.94 6.83 -4.14
N GLY A 14 -8.10 6.30 -4.52
CA GLY A 14 -8.70 5.11 -3.92
C GLY A 14 -9.36 5.35 -2.56
N ALA A 15 -9.50 6.60 -2.10
CA ALA A 15 -10.22 6.92 -0.87
C ALA A 15 -11.72 6.58 -0.99
N GLU A 16 -12.29 6.07 0.09
CA GLU A 16 -13.72 5.73 0.17
C GLU A 16 -14.54 6.88 0.79
N THR A 17 -13.90 7.71 1.60
CA THR A 17 -14.51 8.87 2.27
C THR A 17 -13.57 10.05 2.25
N LEU A 18 -14.13 11.25 2.33
CA LEU A 18 -13.35 12.47 2.50
C LEU A 18 -12.97 12.65 3.97
N PRO A 19 -11.76 13.18 4.27
CA PRO A 19 -11.38 13.58 5.61
C PRO A 19 -12.38 14.58 6.18
N SER A 20 -12.85 14.37 7.42
CA SER A 20 -13.80 15.28 8.09
C SER A 20 -13.24 16.69 8.29
N ARG A 21 -11.91 16.81 8.41
CA ARG A 21 -11.16 18.07 8.44
C ARG A 21 -10.33 18.17 7.17
N MET A 22 -10.67 19.14 6.34
CA MET A 22 -9.98 19.47 5.08
C MET A 22 -9.69 20.97 5.09
N SER A 23 -8.48 21.35 4.68
CA SER A 23 -8.10 22.76 4.62
C SER A 23 -8.66 23.43 3.36
N GLU A 24 -8.73 24.76 3.35
CA GLU A 24 -9.11 25.52 2.16
C GLU A 24 -8.13 25.31 1.00
N LEU A 25 -6.84 25.19 1.31
CA LEU A 25 -5.80 24.89 0.32
C LEU A 25 -6.02 23.53 -0.35
N ASP A 26 -6.38 22.50 0.42
CA ASP A 26 -6.70 21.17 -0.12
C ASP A 26 -7.87 21.25 -1.11
N VAL A 27 -8.91 22.01 -0.78
CA VAL A 27 -10.08 22.19 -1.64
C VAL A 27 -9.69 22.92 -2.93
N GLN A 28 -8.93 24.01 -2.84
CA GLN A 28 -8.50 24.77 -4.01
C GLN A 28 -7.64 23.94 -4.96
N GLN A 29 -6.75 23.11 -4.42
CA GLN A 29 -5.80 22.34 -5.21
C GLN A 29 -6.42 21.10 -5.85
N PHE A 30 -7.31 20.37 -5.14
CA PHE A 30 -7.78 19.05 -5.59
C PHE A 30 -9.28 18.98 -5.91
N PHE A 31 -10.07 19.95 -5.44
CA PHE A 31 -11.54 19.93 -5.54
C PHE A 31 -12.10 21.22 -6.16
N SER A 32 -11.37 21.85 -7.06
CA SER A 32 -11.85 23.03 -7.81
C SER A 32 -12.65 22.62 -9.06
N LEU A 33 -13.72 23.38 -9.32
CA LEU A 33 -14.50 23.29 -10.56
C LEU A 33 -13.89 24.20 -11.61
N SER A 34 -13.64 23.67 -12.80
CA SER A 34 -13.29 24.48 -13.97
C SER A 34 -14.52 25.18 -14.55
N LYS A 35 -14.31 26.11 -15.48
CA LYS A 35 -15.41 26.73 -16.23
C LYS A 35 -16.20 25.68 -17.03
N ASP A 36 -15.51 24.72 -17.63
CA ASP A 36 -16.13 23.64 -18.39
C ASP A 36 -16.97 22.74 -17.47
N ASP A 37 -16.51 22.48 -16.24
CA ASP A 37 -17.28 21.72 -15.25
C ASP A 37 -18.59 22.42 -14.92
N ILE A 38 -18.53 23.73 -14.68
CA ILE A 38 -19.71 24.54 -14.34
C ILE A 38 -20.69 24.54 -15.51
N CYS A 39 -20.22 24.75 -16.74
CA CYS A 39 -21.07 24.68 -17.94
C CYS A 39 -21.74 23.31 -18.09
N ALA A 40 -20.97 22.22 -18.01
CA ALA A 40 -21.50 20.86 -18.17
C ALA A 40 -22.51 20.50 -17.06
N LEU A 41 -22.28 20.94 -15.82
CA LEU A 41 -23.23 20.79 -14.71
C LEU A 41 -24.52 21.57 -14.97
N CYS A 42 -24.40 22.81 -15.44
CA CYS A 42 -25.54 23.69 -15.70
C CYS A 42 -26.41 23.21 -16.86
N GLU A 43 -25.79 22.64 -17.90
CA GLU A 43 -26.48 22.03 -19.04
C GLU A 43 -27.21 20.74 -18.65
N ARG A 44 -26.60 19.90 -17.80
CA ARG A 44 -27.17 18.59 -17.46
C ARG A 44 -28.20 18.62 -16.35
N PHE A 45 -27.99 19.45 -15.32
CA PHE A 45 -28.76 19.39 -14.08
C PHE A 45 -29.47 20.70 -13.75
N ARG A 46 -30.66 20.56 -13.19
CA ARG A 46 -31.42 21.67 -12.58
C ARG A 46 -30.71 22.20 -11.32
N ASP A 47 -30.97 23.45 -10.98
CA ASP A 47 -30.32 24.19 -9.90
C ASP A 47 -30.25 23.41 -8.57
N ASP A 48 -31.36 22.76 -8.19
CA ASP A 48 -31.51 21.98 -6.95
C ASP A 48 -30.61 20.73 -6.87
N ARG A 49 -30.01 20.31 -8.00
CA ARG A 49 -29.18 19.09 -8.11
C ARG A 49 -27.72 19.35 -8.43
N ARG A 50 -27.37 20.57 -8.90
CA ARG A 50 -26.01 20.90 -9.36
C ARG A 50 -24.96 20.71 -8.28
N VAL A 51 -25.22 21.17 -7.06
CA VAL A 51 -24.27 21.02 -5.94
C VAL A 51 -24.00 19.54 -5.64
N ALA A 52 -25.03 18.71 -5.63
CA ALA A 52 -24.90 17.28 -5.35
C ALA A 52 -24.11 16.55 -6.44
N ALA A 53 -24.39 16.85 -7.71
CA ALA A 53 -23.68 16.31 -8.85
C ALA A 53 -22.21 16.79 -8.90
N ALA A 54 -21.95 18.06 -8.60
CA ALA A 54 -20.62 18.64 -8.53
C ALA A 54 -19.74 17.95 -7.47
N ILE A 55 -20.29 17.68 -6.29
CA ILE A 55 -19.52 16.96 -5.25
C ILE A 55 -19.19 15.54 -5.70
N GLN A 56 -20.11 14.85 -6.37
CA GLN A 56 -19.84 13.51 -6.92
C GLN A 56 -18.75 13.57 -8.00
N LEU A 57 -18.79 14.57 -8.88
CA LEU A 57 -17.77 14.81 -9.90
C LEU A 57 -16.39 15.04 -9.28
N LEU A 58 -16.29 15.98 -8.33
CA LEU A 58 -15.03 16.35 -7.69
C LEU A 58 -14.45 15.19 -6.88
N PHE A 59 -15.30 14.45 -6.15
CA PHE A 59 -14.85 13.25 -5.43
C PHE A 59 -14.33 12.18 -6.38
N LEU A 60 -15.07 11.89 -7.46
CA LEU A 60 -14.67 10.89 -8.45
C LEU A 60 -13.39 11.29 -9.16
N ARG A 61 -13.22 12.57 -9.48
CA ARG A 61 -11.99 13.13 -10.06
C ARG A 61 -10.81 12.94 -9.12
N ALA A 62 -10.93 13.29 -7.85
CA ALA A 62 -9.81 13.22 -6.91
C ALA A 62 -9.46 11.78 -6.50
N SER A 63 -10.46 10.91 -6.37
CA SER A 63 -10.26 9.57 -5.82
C SER A 63 -10.22 8.44 -6.85
N GLY A 64 -10.72 8.65 -8.07
CA GLY A 64 -10.95 7.58 -9.04
C GLY A 64 -12.04 6.58 -8.62
N ARG A 65 -12.82 6.90 -7.58
CA ARG A 65 -13.91 6.07 -7.05
C ARG A 65 -15.21 6.85 -6.95
N PRO A 66 -16.36 6.21 -7.22
CA PRO A 66 -17.63 6.83 -6.91
C PRO A 66 -17.79 6.94 -5.39
N MET A 67 -18.26 8.10 -4.92
CA MET A 67 -18.58 8.27 -3.51
C MET A 67 -19.89 7.53 -3.22
N ASP A 68 -19.92 6.70 -2.18
CA ASP A 68 -21.22 6.23 -1.67
C ASP A 68 -22.04 7.43 -1.14
N ARG A 69 -23.29 7.18 -0.73
CA ARG A 69 -24.17 8.18 -0.11
C ARG A 69 -23.40 9.08 0.86
N PHE A 70 -23.67 10.39 0.83
CA PHE A 70 -22.92 11.45 1.52
C PHE A 70 -22.73 11.24 3.04
N ALA A 71 -21.85 10.34 3.46
CA ALA A 71 -21.60 10.06 4.86
C ALA A 71 -20.84 11.21 5.55
N THR A 72 -19.94 11.88 4.82
CA THR A 72 -19.07 12.95 5.34
C THR A 72 -18.57 13.86 4.21
N VAL A 73 -19.33 14.90 3.86
CA VAL A 73 -18.84 15.99 2.99
C VAL A 73 -18.30 17.11 3.87
N PRO A 74 -17.03 17.53 3.74
CA PRO A 74 -16.48 18.64 4.53
C PRO A 74 -17.21 19.96 4.23
N LYS A 75 -17.50 20.75 5.27
CA LYS A 75 -18.19 22.05 5.13
C LYS A 75 -17.44 23.02 4.21
N VAL A 76 -16.11 22.98 4.22
CA VAL A 76 -15.26 23.83 3.37
C VAL A 76 -15.45 23.51 1.90
N LEU A 77 -15.46 22.22 1.54
CA LEU A 77 -15.75 21.76 0.18
C LEU A 77 -17.17 22.16 -0.25
N LEU A 78 -18.16 21.94 0.62
CA LEU A 78 -19.55 22.30 0.33
C LEU A 78 -19.73 23.80 0.07
N ARG A 79 -19.09 24.65 0.88
CA ARG A 79 -19.11 26.10 0.69
C ARG A 79 -18.48 26.49 -0.65
N SER A 80 -17.27 25.99 -0.93
CA SER A 80 -16.55 26.28 -2.18
C SER A 80 -17.34 25.88 -3.42
N VAL A 81 -18.04 24.73 -3.39
CA VAL A 81 -18.90 24.30 -4.50
C VAL A 81 -20.13 25.21 -4.65
N CYS A 82 -20.79 25.60 -3.55
CA CYS A 82 -21.92 26.53 -3.62
C CYS A 82 -21.49 27.88 -4.21
N GLU A 83 -20.36 28.42 -3.76
CA GLU A 83 -19.78 29.67 -4.25
C GLU A 83 -19.45 29.58 -5.75
N ALA A 84 -18.78 28.51 -6.18
CA ALA A 84 -18.43 28.30 -7.58
C ALA A 84 -19.65 28.19 -8.51
N LEU A 85 -20.76 27.63 -8.01
CA LEU A 85 -22.00 27.47 -8.77
C LEU A 85 -22.98 28.64 -8.61
N GLY A 86 -22.63 29.68 -7.83
CA GLY A 86 -23.55 30.77 -7.49
C GLY A 86 -24.84 30.30 -6.79
N SER A 87 -24.78 29.15 -6.11
CA SER A 87 -25.94 28.53 -5.47
C SER A 87 -26.07 28.97 -4.01
N PRO A 88 -27.30 29.09 -3.47
CA PRO A 88 -27.48 29.36 -2.04
C PRO A 88 -26.85 28.24 -1.20
N SER A 89 -26.45 28.58 0.03
CA SER A 89 -25.85 27.61 0.95
C SER A 89 -26.74 26.38 1.14
N VAL A 90 -26.23 25.21 0.76
CA VAL A 90 -26.93 23.93 0.92
C VAL A 90 -26.39 23.20 2.14
N SER A 91 -27.26 22.49 2.87
CA SER A 91 -26.84 21.64 3.99
C SER A 91 -26.53 20.20 3.54
N ILE A 92 -25.65 19.50 4.26
CA ILE A 92 -25.37 18.07 4.01
C ILE A 92 -26.64 17.22 4.18
N ALA A 93 -27.53 17.60 5.10
CA ALA A 93 -28.80 16.92 5.30
C ALA A 93 -29.70 17.02 4.05
N SER A 94 -29.72 18.19 3.41
CA SER A 94 -30.45 18.42 2.14
C SER A 94 -29.87 17.60 0.99
N LEU A 95 -28.54 17.46 0.93
CA LEU A 95 -27.90 16.58 -0.05
C LEU A 95 -28.20 15.11 0.19
N ARG A 96 -28.31 14.69 1.46
CA ARG A 96 -28.70 13.31 1.81
C ARG A 96 -30.14 13.01 1.46
N SER A 97 -31.08 13.93 1.72
CA SER A 97 -32.49 13.74 1.37
C SER A 97 -32.70 13.63 -0.14
N LEU A 98 -31.90 14.36 -0.94
CA LEU A 98 -31.88 14.23 -2.40
C LEU A 98 -31.63 12.78 -2.87
N TYR A 99 -30.84 12.01 -2.11
CA TYR A 99 -30.45 10.63 -2.44
C TYR A 99 -31.27 9.55 -1.71
N GLU A 100 -32.38 9.90 -1.07
CA GLU A 100 -33.37 8.89 -0.64
C GLU A 100 -33.82 8.02 -1.82
N ARG A 101 -33.94 8.64 -3.00
CA ARG A 101 -34.08 7.94 -4.28
C ARG A 101 -32.70 7.54 -4.80
N ARG A 102 -32.34 6.27 -4.64
CA ARG A 102 -31.04 5.72 -5.10
C ARG A 102 -30.75 6.00 -6.58
N GLN A 103 -31.80 6.10 -7.40
CA GLN A 103 -31.68 6.42 -8.83
C GLN A 103 -30.95 7.75 -9.07
N THR A 104 -31.23 8.80 -8.30
CA THR A 104 -30.57 10.11 -8.45
C THR A 104 -29.06 10.01 -8.22
N LEU A 105 -28.64 9.22 -7.23
CA LEU A 105 -27.21 9.00 -6.96
C LEU A 105 -26.53 8.31 -8.14
N TYR A 106 -27.14 7.23 -8.66
CA TYR A 106 -26.59 6.51 -9.81
C TYR A 106 -26.55 7.38 -11.07
N GLU A 107 -27.56 8.22 -11.31
CA GLU A 107 -27.57 9.18 -12.42
C GLU A 107 -26.40 10.16 -12.32
N HIS A 108 -26.13 10.73 -11.14
CA HIS A 108 -25.01 11.64 -10.93
C HIS A 108 -23.66 10.94 -11.09
N GLN A 109 -23.50 9.73 -10.55
CA GLN A 109 -22.28 8.94 -10.69
C GLN A 109 -22.01 8.53 -12.13
N ALA A 110 -23.05 8.08 -12.85
CA ALA A 110 -22.94 7.70 -14.26
C ALA A 110 -22.57 8.89 -15.14
N TRP A 111 -23.19 10.06 -14.90
CA TRP A 111 -22.82 11.28 -15.62
C TRP A 111 -21.38 11.70 -15.33
N ALA A 112 -20.97 11.75 -14.05
CA ALA A 112 -19.61 12.15 -13.68
C ALA A 112 -18.56 11.21 -14.28
N ARG A 113 -18.85 9.91 -14.30
CA ARG A 113 -18.01 8.89 -14.94
C ARG A 113 -17.83 9.17 -16.43
N MET A 114 -18.92 9.41 -17.16
CA MET A 114 -18.87 9.70 -18.59
C MET A 114 -18.12 11.01 -18.86
N TYR A 115 -18.42 12.06 -18.09
CA TYR A 115 -17.78 13.38 -18.24
C TYR A 115 -16.27 13.33 -17.99
N LEU A 116 -15.80 12.55 -17.01
CA LEU A 116 -14.37 12.34 -16.74
C LEU A 116 -13.70 11.33 -17.69
N GLY A 117 -14.46 10.67 -18.56
CA GLY A 117 -13.96 9.63 -19.46
C GLY A 117 -13.42 8.40 -18.71
N LEU A 118 -14.07 8.03 -17.60
CA LEU A 118 -13.65 6.89 -16.77
C LEU A 118 -14.22 5.56 -17.29
N GLY A 119 -13.32 4.61 -17.56
CA GLY A 119 -13.63 3.25 -18.03
C GLY A 119 -13.81 2.24 -16.90
N ASP A 120 -14.39 1.09 -17.26
CA ASP A 120 -14.36 -0.11 -16.40
C ASP A 120 -13.04 -0.85 -16.57
N LEU A 121 -12.70 -1.65 -15.58
CA LEU A 121 -11.57 -2.57 -15.65
C LEU A 121 -11.96 -3.82 -16.45
N ASP A 122 -11.38 -3.98 -17.63
CA ASP A 122 -11.52 -5.19 -18.45
C ASP A 122 -10.46 -6.27 -18.12
N GLU A 123 -10.60 -7.46 -18.72
CA GLU A 123 -9.68 -8.58 -18.48
C GLU A 123 -8.25 -8.30 -18.97
N VAL A 124 -8.08 -7.58 -20.08
CA VAL A 124 -6.77 -7.24 -20.64
C VAL A 124 -6.04 -6.26 -19.73
N GLN A 125 -6.75 -5.27 -19.20
CA GLN A 125 -6.24 -4.31 -18.23
C GLN A 125 -5.93 -4.99 -16.90
N LEU A 126 -6.76 -5.95 -16.47
CA LEU A 126 -6.48 -6.74 -15.27
C LEU A 126 -5.19 -7.55 -15.41
N GLN A 127 -4.96 -8.21 -16.56
CA GLN A 127 -3.70 -8.92 -16.82
C GLN A 127 -2.49 -7.97 -16.79
N LYS A 128 -2.62 -6.77 -17.38
CA LYS A 128 -1.57 -5.74 -17.32
C LYS A 128 -1.31 -5.26 -15.89
N LEU A 129 -2.37 -5.10 -15.08
CA LEU A 129 -2.24 -4.75 -13.68
C LEU A 129 -1.50 -5.85 -12.90
N GLU A 130 -1.84 -7.12 -13.13
CA GLU A 130 -1.15 -8.26 -12.50
C GLU A 130 0.35 -8.29 -12.85
N GLN A 131 0.71 -8.01 -14.11
CA GLN A 131 2.11 -7.90 -14.53
C GLN A 131 2.85 -6.75 -13.83
N VAL A 132 2.21 -5.57 -13.73
CA VAL A 132 2.79 -4.44 -13.01
C VAL A 132 2.97 -4.75 -11.53
N LEU A 133 1.99 -5.40 -10.91
CA LEU A 133 2.09 -5.82 -9.51
C LEU A 133 3.17 -6.87 -9.30
N ALA A 134 3.34 -7.82 -10.23
CA ALA A 134 4.41 -8.81 -10.15
C ALA A 134 5.80 -8.16 -10.18
N VAL A 135 6.03 -7.20 -11.06
CA VAL A 135 7.30 -6.44 -11.12
C VAL A 135 7.50 -5.60 -9.86
N ALA A 136 6.47 -4.87 -9.42
CA ALA A 136 6.56 -4.06 -8.21
C ALA A 136 6.78 -4.91 -6.95
N ALA A 137 6.25 -6.14 -6.92
CA ALA A 137 6.38 -7.05 -5.79
C ALA A 137 7.82 -7.52 -5.56
N LEU A 138 8.69 -7.47 -6.57
CA LEU A 138 10.10 -7.80 -6.44
C LEU A 138 10.83 -6.86 -5.46
N GLU A 139 10.41 -5.60 -5.37
CA GLU A 139 11.03 -4.58 -4.52
C GLU A 139 10.16 -4.19 -3.31
N ALA A 140 8.86 -4.50 -3.33
CA ALA A 140 7.93 -4.09 -2.28
C ALA A 140 8.25 -4.72 -0.92
N ALA A 141 8.41 -3.89 0.12
CA ALA A 141 8.60 -4.40 1.48
C ALA A 141 7.28 -4.88 2.10
N HIS A 142 6.16 -4.23 1.77
CA HIS A 142 4.83 -4.57 2.28
C HIS A 142 3.77 -4.66 1.17
N PRO A 143 2.74 -5.52 1.30
CA PRO A 143 1.60 -5.57 0.38
C PRO A 143 0.90 -4.22 0.17
N ASP A 144 0.95 -3.31 1.15
CA ASP A 144 0.35 -1.98 1.02
C ASP A 144 1.05 -1.11 -0.04
N ASP A 145 2.34 -1.34 -0.30
CA ASP A 145 3.06 -0.69 -1.40
C ASP A 145 2.45 -1.08 -2.76
N LEU A 146 2.03 -2.35 -2.88
CA LEU A 146 1.35 -2.87 -4.06
C LEU A 146 -0.08 -2.35 -4.18
N VAL A 147 -0.79 -2.18 -3.06
CA VAL A 147 -2.11 -1.52 -3.06
C VAL A 147 -2.00 -0.09 -3.59
N ARG A 148 -1.00 0.67 -3.13
CA ARG A 148 -0.73 2.03 -3.62
C ARG A 148 -0.39 2.02 -5.10
N THR A 149 0.48 1.10 -5.53
CA THR A 149 0.87 0.93 -6.94
C THR A 149 -0.34 0.64 -7.84
N ALA A 150 -1.22 -0.29 -7.44
CA ALA A 150 -2.44 -0.59 -8.19
C ALA A 150 -3.35 0.64 -8.33
N ARG A 151 -3.57 1.37 -7.23
CA ARG A 151 -4.40 2.58 -7.22
C ARG A 151 -3.88 3.65 -8.18
N ILE A 152 -2.57 3.94 -8.13
CA ILE A 152 -1.93 4.90 -9.03
C ILE A 152 -2.04 4.44 -10.49
N TRP A 153 -1.81 3.15 -10.75
CA TRP A 153 -1.86 2.59 -12.11
C TRP A 153 -3.26 2.70 -12.74
N LEU A 154 -4.30 2.38 -11.96
CA LEU A 154 -5.71 2.47 -12.39
C LEU A 154 -6.11 3.92 -12.62
N TYR A 155 -5.76 4.80 -11.69
CA TYR A 155 -6.06 6.23 -11.76
C TYR A 155 -5.42 6.88 -13.01
N GLY A 156 -4.13 6.62 -13.25
CA GLY A 156 -3.42 7.15 -14.41
C GLY A 156 -3.98 6.69 -15.76
N ARG A 157 -4.74 5.59 -15.79
CA ARG A 157 -5.42 5.06 -16.98
C ARG A 157 -6.88 5.44 -17.09
N ARG A 158 -7.37 6.31 -16.20
CA ARG A 158 -8.79 6.68 -16.11
C ARG A 158 -9.69 5.44 -15.98
N ILE A 159 -9.28 4.47 -15.19
CA ILE A 159 -10.09 3.28 -14.86
C ILE A 159 -10.69 3.49 -13.47
N ILE A 160 -11.96 3.15 -13.30
CA ILE A 160 -12.60 3.18 -11.98
C ILE A 160 -11.87 2.23 -11.04
N ILE A 161 -11.47 2.74 -9.88
CA ILE A 161 -10.74 1.98 -8.88
C ILE A 161 -11.72 1.02 -8.15
N PRO A 162 -11.50 -0.31 -8.21
CA PRO A 162 -12.38 -1.28 -7.56
C PRO A 162 -12.36 -1.21 -6.03
N GLY A 163 -13.27 -1.96 -5.39
CA GLY A 163 -13.33 -2.17 -3.94
C GLY A 163 -11.97 -2.38 -3.27
N SER A 164 -11.71 -1.73 -2.12
CA SER A 164 -10.43 -1.85 -1.41
C SER A 164 -10.04 -3.31 -1.13
N ARG A 165 -11.03 -4.16 -0.84
CA ARG A 165 -10.84 -5.62 -0.70
C ARG A 165 -10.25 -6.27 -1.95
N ARG A 166 -10.78 -5.96 -3.13
CA ARG A 166 -10.34 -6.57 -4.41
C ARG A 166 -8.91 -6.15 -4.75
N ILE A 167 -8.56 -4.88 -4.48
CA ILE A 167 -7.20 -4.37 -4.67
C ILE A 167 -6.23 -5.03 -3.70
N ALA A 168 -6.62 -5.13 -2.42
CA ALA A 168 -5.82 -5.80 -1.40
C ALA A 168 -5.59 -7.28 -1.74
N GLU A 169 -6.59 -7.95 -2.31
CA GLU A 169 -6.48 -9.34 -2.76
C GLU A 169 -5.46 -9.50 -3.90
N TRP A 170 -5.48 -8.65 -4.93
CA TRP A 170 -4.47 -8.69 -6.00
C TRP A 170 -3.06 -8.36 -5.51
N ALA A 171 -2.95 -7.36 -4.64
CA ALA A 171 -1.69 -7.00 -3.99
C ALA A 171 -1.14 -8.17 -3.17
N ARG A 172 -2.00 -8.83 -2.36
CA ARG A 172 -1.65 -10.01 -1.57
C ARG A 172 -1.19 -11.16 -2.46
N LYS A 173 -1.95 -11.49 -3.50
CA LYS A 173 -1.61 -12.56 -4.47
C LYS A 173 -0.24 -12.33 -5.10
N ALA A 174 0.07 -11.11 -5.55
CA ALA A 174 1.36 -10.78 -6.13
C ALA A 174 2.51 -10.85 -5.11
N PHE A 175 2.26 -10.38 -3.88
CA PHE A 175 3.23 -10.45 -2.79
C PHE A 175 3.54 -11.90 -2.40
N ASP A 176 2.51 -12.71 -2.16
CA ASP A 176 2.63 -14.12 -1.77
C ASP A 176 3.31 -14.95 -2.86
N ALA A 177 3.02 -14.67 -4.15
CA ALA A 177 3.71 -15.30 -5.27
C ALA A 177 5.22 -14.98 -5.28
N THR A 178 5.59 -13.74 -4.95
CA THR A 178 6.99 -13.33 -4.84
C THR A 178 7.66 -13.98 -3.63
N GLU A 179 6.99 -14.06 -2.49
CA GLU A 179 7.49 -14.78 -1.30
C GLU A 179 7.71 -16.27 -1.59
N ALA A 180 6.79 -16.90 -2.31
CA ALA A 180 6.92 -18.29 -2.72
C ALA A 180 8.12 -18.50 -3.68
N ALA A 181 8.28 -17.62 -4.67
CA ALA A 181 9.43 -17.66 -5.57
C ALA A 181 10.75 -17.46 -4.81
N MET A 182 10.79 -16.52 -3.87
CA MET A 182 11.98 -16.24 -3.07
C MET A 182 12.36 -17.41 -2.17
N ALA A 183 11.37 -18.03 -1.50
CA ALA A 183 11.60 -19.23 -0.71
C ALA A 183 12.14 -20.39 -1.57
N ALA A 184 11.61 -20.57 -2.78
CA ALA A 184 12.10 -21.58 -3.71
C ALA A 184 13.54 -21.30 -4.17
N THR A 185 13.87 -20.04 -4.46
CA THR A 185 15.25 -19.62 -4.81
C THR A 185 16.22 -19.88 -3.66
N ILE A 186 15.83 -19.53 -2.43
CA ILE A 186 16.63 -19.79 -1.22
C ILE A 186 16.85 -21.29 -1.02
N GLU A 187 15.80 -22.11 -1.18
CA GLU A 187 15.90 -23.57 -1.07
C GLU A 187 16.79 -24.18 -2.15
N ALA A 188 16.71 -23.69 -3.39
CA ALA A 188 17.55 -24.14 -4.47
C ALA A 188 19.03 -23.76 -4.28
N ALA A 189 19.30 -22.57 -3.73
CA ALA A 189 20.67 -22.07 -3.52
C ALA A 189 21.37 -22.74 -2.32
N ILE A 190 20.64 -22.99 -1.23
CA ILE A 190 21.22 -23.47 0.04
C ILE A 190 21.04 -24.99 0.20
N GLY A 191 19.94 -25.53 -0.31
CA GLY A 191 19.52 -26.91 -0.11
C GLY A 191 18.75 -27.13 1.19
N LYS A 192 17.75 -28.02 1.15
CA LYS A 192 16.83 -28.29 2.27
C LYS A 192 17.52 -28.66 3.59
N ALA A 193 18.57 -29.48 3.52
CA ALA A 193 19.28 -29.95 4.72
C ALA A 193 20.02 -28.81 5.42
N ALA A 194 20.73 -27.98 4.66
CA ALA A 194 21.46 -26.83 5.20
C ALA A 194 20.50 -25.74 5.70
N LEU A 195 19.36 -25.53 5.03
CA LEU A 195 18.30 -24.64 5.55
C LEU A 195 17.78 -25.08 6.92
N ARG A 196 17.45 -26.38 7.04
CA ARG A 196 16.99 -26.93 8.31
C ARG A 196 18.06 -26.77 9.40
N GLN A 197 19.30 -27.09 9.09
CA GLN A 197 20.43 -26.89 10.00
C GLN A 197 20.58 -25.43 10.43
N ALA A 198 20.45 -24.47 9.52
CA ALA A 198 20.55 -23.04 9.81
C ALA A 198 19.40 -22.56 10.71
N ILE A 199 18.17 -23.02 10.46
CA ILE A 199 17.00 -22.69 11.29
C ILE A 199 17.15 -23.33 12.68
N ASP A 200 17.48 -24.61 12.76
CA ASP A 200 17.68 -25.32 14.03
C ASP A 200 18.80 -24.66 14.85
N TRP A 201 19.90 -24.28 14.20
CA TRP A 201 20.99 -23.54 14.84
C TRP A 201 20.53 -22.17 15.35
N ALA A 202 19.75 -21.42 14.56
CA ALA A 202 19.27 -20.10 14.96
C ALA A 202 18.42 -20.16 16.25
N TYR A 203 17.62 -21.21 16.42
CA TYR A 203 16.77 -21.38 17.61
C TYR A 203 17.41 -22.19 18.74
N ALA A 204 18.57 -22.83 18.51
CA ALA A 204 19.29 -23.54 19.55
C ALA A 204 19.81 -22.59 20.65
N PRO A 205 19.98 -23.07 21.89
CA PRO A 205 20.55 -22.28 22.98
C PRO A 205 21.94 -21.75 22.61
N SER A 206 22.15 -20.46 22.82
CA SER A 206 23.44 -19.82 22.63
C SER A 206 24.36 -20.13 23.82
N PRO A 207 25.65 -20.41 23.60
CA PRO A 207 26.62 -20.50 24.69
C PRO A 207 26.96 -19.14 25.31
N ALA A 208 26.63 -18.04 24.63
CA ALA A 208 27.02 -16.68 25.02
C ALA A 208 25.91 -15.89 25.74
N THR A 209 24.66 -16.35 25.68
CA THR A 209 23.51 -15.68 26.32
C THR A 209 22.54 -16.71 26.87
N SER A 210 21.70 -16.35 27.84
CA SER A 210 20.60 -17.20 28.35
C SER A 210 19.46 -17.44 27.34
N GLY A 211 19.72 -17.22 26.06
CA GLY A 211 18.75 -17.16 24.97
C GLY A 211 19.19 -17.99 23.77
N SER A 212 18.48 -17.87 22.66
CA SER A 212 18.84 -18.57 21.40
C SER A 212 20.02 -17.90 20.68
N HIS A 213 20.66 -18.60 19.73
CA HIS A 213 21.64 -17.99 18.82
C HIS A 213 21.07 -16.76 18.09
N LEU A 214 19.77 -16.79 17.74
CA LEU A 214 19.09 -15.65 17.15
C LEU A 214 19.03 -14.45 18.11
N GLU A 215 18.77 -14.65 19.41
CA GLU A 215 18.80 -13.57 20.42
C GLU A 215 20.21 -13.03 20.64
N TRP A 216 21.20 -13.92 20.63
CA TRP A 216 22.61 -13.53 20.73
C TRP A 216 23.06 -12.67 19.54
N LEU A 217 22.74 -13.07 18.31
CA LEU A 217 23.07 -12.30 17.10
C LEU A 217 22.43 -10.91 17.13
N LYS A 218 21.17 -10.81 17.59
CA LYS A 218 20.42 -9.55 17.71
C LYS A 218 20.98 -8.59 18.76
N THR A 219 21.74 -9.06 19.75
CA THR A 219 22.29 -8.21 20.80
C THR A 219 23.34 -7.27 20.18
N PRO A 220 23.17 -5.94 20.25
CA PRO A 220 24.16 -5.03 19.69
C PRO A 220 25.48 -5.14 20.47
N PRO A 221 26.64 -5.05 19.78
CA PRO A 221 27.93 -4.99 20.45
C PRO A 221 27.96 -3.80 21.44
N GLN A 222 28.40 -4.03 22.69
CA GLN A 222 28.54 -2.94 23.66
C GLN A 222 29.62 -1.94 23.18
N ARG A 223 29.36 -0.64 23.28
CA ARG A 223 30.28 0.40 22.79
C ARG A 223 31.57 0.45 23.63
N ASN A 224 32.71 0.46 22.94
CA ASN A 224 34.04 0.86 23.41
C ASN A 224 34.81 -0.09 24.37
N ALA A 225 34.80 -1.41 24.14
CA ALA A 225 35.71 -2.33 24.83
C ALA A 225 36.39 -3.31 23.85
N PRO A 226 37.65 -3.74 24.09
CA PRO A 226 38.31 -4.79 23.29
C PRO A 226 37.52 -6.11 23.23
N SER A 227 36.72 -6.39 24.27
CA SER A 227 35.78 -7.52 24.33
C SER A 227 34.72 -7.48 23.22
N THR A 228 34.37 -6.30 22.72
CA THR A 228 33.39 -6.11 21.64
C THR A 228 33.89 -6.68 20.30
N THR A 229 35.19 -6.57 20.02
CA THR A 229 35.80 -7.14 18.81
C THR A 229 35.80 -8.66 18.86
N VAL A 230 36.11 -9.24 20.02
CA VAL A 230 36.07 -10.70 20.24
C VAL A 230 34.66 -11.23 20.06
N GLU A 231 33.66 -10.58 20.66
CA GLU A 231 32.24 -10.97 20.51
C GLU A 231 31.78 -10.91 19.05
N THR A 232 32.18 -9.86 18.33
CA THR A 232 31.86 -9.73 16.90
C THR A 232 32.50 -10.84 16.06
N LEU A 233 33.76 -11.20 16.35
CA LEU A 233 34.44 -12.31 15.68
C LEU A 233 33.78 -13.66 15.97
N GLU A 234 33.31 -13.89 17.20
CA GLU A 234 32.58 -15.12 17.53
C GLU A 234 31.26 -15.21 16.77
N LYS A 235 30.51 -14.09 16.63
CA LYS A 235 29.31 -14.05 15.78
C LYS A 235 29.63 -14.40 14.33
N ILE A 236 30.69 -13.82 13.77
CA ILE A 236 31.15 -14.13 12.41
C ILE A 236 31.54 -15.61 12.28
N ARG A 237 32.24 -16.19 13.27
CA ARG A 237 32.58 -17.62 13.26
C ARG A 237 31.36 -18.50 13.30
N GLY A 238 30.38 -18.21 14.15
CA GLY A 238 29.11 -18.93 14.22
C GLY A 238 28.39 -18.96 12.88
N LEU A 239 28.30 -17.80 12.21
CA LEU A 239 27.73 -17.68 10.87
C LEU A 239 28.57 -18.42 9.81
N LYS A 240 29.90 -18.36 9.87
CA LYS A 240 30.78 -19.10 8.95
C LYS A 240 30.62 -20.62 9.06
N THR A 241 30.36 -21.16 10.26
CA THR A 241 30.07 -22.59 10.47
C THR A 241 28.81 -23.05 9.71
N LEU A 242 27.83 -22.15 9.53
CA LEU A 242 26.64 -22.40 8.71
C LEU A 242 26.87 -22.24 7.20
N GLY A 243 28.06 -21.79 6.80
CA GLY A 243 28.37 -21.55 5.39
C GLY A 243 27.62 -20.36 4.77
N VAL A 244 27.12 -19.41 5.58
CA VAL A 244 26.27 -18.31 5.08
C VAL A 244 26.93 -17.47 3.98
N HIS A 245 28.26 -17.36 4.02
CA HIS A 245 29.07 -16.63 3.04
C HIS A 245 29.07 -17.25 1.64
N ASN A 246 28.58 -18.49 1.50
CA ASN A 246 28.47 -19.19 0.22
C ASN A 246 27.03 -19.23 -0.32
N TRP A 247 26.07 -18.62 0.39
CA TRP A 247 24.68 -18.61 -0.05
C TRP A 247 24.50 -17.64 -1.21
N ALA A 248 24.28 -18.17 -2.41
CA ALA A 248 24.07 -17.36 -3.62
C ALA A 248 22.66 -16.74 -3.63
N LEU A 249 22.48 -15.63 -2.90
CA LEU A 249 21.21 -14.91 -2.78
C LEU A 249 21.14 -13.65 -3.66
N ASP A 250 22.11 -13.43 -4.55
CA ASP A 250 22.24 -12.22 -5.38
C ASP A 250 21.05 -11.98 -6.33
N SER A 251 20.30 -13.04 -6.66
CA SER A 251 19.07 -12.93 -7.46
C SER A 251 17.89 -12.30 -6.71
N ILE A 252 17.99 -12.14 -5.38
CA ILE A 252 16.97 -11.52 -4.53
C ILE A 252 17.40 -10.08 -4.25
N ALA A 253 16.52 -9.12 -4.52
CA ALA A 253 16.80 -7.70 -4.29
C ALA A 253 17.29 -7.42 -2.86
N LEU A 254 18.35 -6.63 -2.72
CA LEU A 254 18.94 -6.30 -1.41
C LEU A 254 17.93 -5.61 -0.48
N SER A 255 17.09 -4.74 -1.03
CA SER A 255 15.97 -4.07 -0.34
C SER A 255 15.04 -5.08 0.36
N LYS A 256 14.68 -6.16 -0.34
CA LYS A 256 13.87 -7.27 0.21
C LYS A 256 14.60 -8.01 1.30
N GLN A 257 15.86 -8.39 1.05
CA GLN A 257 16.66 -9.11 2.05
C GLN A 257 16.72 -8.31 3.36
N GLN A 258 17.00 -7.00 3.25
CA GLN A 258 17.04 -6.08 4.39
C GLN A 258 15.68 -5.95 5.08
N ALA A 259 14.59 -5.85 4.33
CA ALA A 259 13.23 -5.78 4.91
C ALA A 259 12.89 -7.04 5.71
N TYR A 260 13.19 -8.23 5.17
CA TYR A 260 12.97 -9.50 5.87
C TYR A 260 13.87 -9.66 7.11
N ALA A 261 15.14 -9.29 7.00
CA ALA A 261 16.05 -9.25 8.14
C ALA A 261 15.54 -8.30 9.25
N ALA A 262 15.03 -7.12 8.86
CA ALA A 262 14.46 -6.15 9.78
C ALA A 262 13.22 -6.70 10.52
N HIS A 263 12.37 -7.50 9.88
CA HIS A 263 11.24 -8.15 10.55
C HIS A 263 11.68 -9.10 11.68
N VAL A 264 12.83 -9.77 11.53
CA VAL A 264 13.43 -10.61 12.57
C VAL A 264 13.99 -9.74 13.70
N LEU A 265 14.67 -8.64 13.38
CA LEU A 265 15.18 -7.69 14.36
C LEU A 265 14.06 -7.09 15.23
N MET A 266 12.93 -6.72 14.64
CA MET A 266 11.81 -6.07 15.32
C MET A 266 10.95 -7.01 16.17
N ARG A 267 11.04 -8.35 16.00
CA ARG A 267 10.22 -9.32 16.74
C ARG A 267 11.02 -10.19 17.69
N ARG A 268 10.40 -10.60 18.80
CA ARG A 268 11.03 -11.61 19.68
C ARG A 268 11.16 -12.94 18.94
N PRO A 269 12.26 -13.70 19.11
CA PRO A 269 12.45 -14.98 18.41
C PRO A 269 11.31 -15.99 18.59
N SER A 270 10.68 -16.03 19.76
CA SER A 270 9.49 -16.86 20.01
C SER A 270 8.27 -16.48 19.17
N MET A 271 8.16 -15.23 18.72
CA MET A 271 7.11 -14.78 17.80
C MET A 271 7.46 -15.13 16.36
N THR A 272 8.74 -15.01 15.97
CA THR A 272 9.22 -15.44 14.65
C THR A 272 9.04 -16.93 14.45
N ALA A 273 9.21 -17.73 15.52
CA ALA A 273 9.02 -19.17 15.50
C ALA A 273 7.56 -19.63 15.27
N ARG A 274 6.58 -18.73 15.42
CA ARG A 274 5.14 -19.04 15.29
C ARG A 274 4.56 -18.67 13.93
N ILE A 275 5.38 -18.15 13.03
CA ILE A 275 4.94 -17.73 11.69
C ILE A 275 4.86 -18.96 10.79
N GLU A 276 4.10 -18.85 9.69
CA GLU A 276 4.12 -19.82 8.60
C GLU A 276 5.57 -20.16 8.20
N GLN A 277 5.87 -21.45 8.15
CA GLN A 277 7.22 -22.00 7.98
C GLN A 277 7.97 -21.44 6.77
N ARG A 278 7.26 -21.22 5.65
CA ARG A 278 7.85 -20.67 4.42
C ARG A 278 8.41 -19.27 4.67
N ARG A 279 7.60 -18.40 5.27
CA ARG A 279 7.98 -17.03 5.59
C ARG A 279 9.05 -16.96 6.67
N GLN A 280 8.96 -17.84 7.68
CA GLN A 280 9.99 -17.96 8.71
C GLN A 280 11.36 -18.29 8.08
N THR A 281 11.41 -19.25 7.15
CA THR A 281 12.64 -19.67 6.47
C THR A 281 13.28 -18.49 5.75
N VAL A 282 12.49 -17.79 4.95
CA VAL A 282 12.89 -16.55 4.27
C VAL A 282 13.47 -15.53 5.24
N GLU A 283 12.74 -15.23 6.32
CA GLU A 283 13.11 -14.18 7.27
C GLU A 283 14.41 -14.49 8.00
N VAL A 284 14.57 -15.73 8.48
CA VAL A 284 15.77 -16.17 9.20
C VAL A 284 16.97 -16.23 8.25
N VAL A 285 16.82 -16.74 7.03
CA VAL A 285 17.92 -16.81 6.06
C VAL A 285 18.41 -15.40 5.69
N CYS A 286 17.49 -14.48 5.37
CA CYS A 286 17.86 -13.10 5.08
C CYS A 286 18.55 -12.42 6.26
N PHE A 287 18.13 -12.71 7.51
CA PHE A 287 18.78 -12.20 8.71
C PHE A 287 20.18 -12.78 8.95
N LEU A 288 20.40 -14.06 8.67
CA LEU A 288 21.70 -14.71 8.86
C LEU A 288 22.71 -14.32 7.76
N HIS A 289 22.23 -13.95 6.58
CA HIS A 289 23.06 -13.52 5.45
C HIS A 289 23.46 -12.04 5.49
N GLY A 290 22.56 -11.16 5.96
CA GLY A 290 22.76 -9.70 5.99
C GLY A 290 23.63 -9.22 7.14
#